data_AF-A0A7L8CV12-F1
#
_entry.id   AF-A0A7L8CV12-F1
#
_cell.length_a   1.000
_cell.length_b   1.000
_cell.length_c   1.000
_cell.angle_alpha   90.00
_cell.angle_beta   90.00
_cell.angle_gamma   90.00
#
_symmetry.space_group_name_H-M   'P 1'
#
loop_
_entity.id
_entity.type
_entity.pdbx_description
1 polymer ?
#
loop_
_entity_poly.entity_id
_entity_poly.type
_entity_poly.pdbx_seq_one_letter_code
_entity_poly.pdbx_strand_id
1 'polypeptide(L)'
;MSFTIVPSGVGCTSTGSYRGKVSWEVPGSMTSKVEIQVGEQERQVFARSNESVGSEETGDWVSKGLVFVLIDRNTDMLLAAIEAGPGQCDAAPAADAEGDAETGGDSADGAPSEGE
;
A
#
# COMPACT_ATOMS: atom_id res chain seq x y z
N MET A 1 2.05 17.42 -3.06
CA MET A 1 2.04 16.83 -1.71
C MET A 1 1.61 15.38 -1.85
N SER A 2 2.37 14.44 -1.28
CA SER A 2 2.04 13.02 -1.31
C SER A 2 2.15 12.44 0.11
N PHE A 3 1.28 11.49 0.43
CA PHE A 3 1.33 10.73 1.68
C PHE A 3 0.78 9.34 1.41
N THR A 4 1.62 8.32 1.52
CA THR A 4 1.29 6.95 1.11
C THR A 4 1.77 5.94 2.14
N ILE A 5 1.09 4.80 2.18
CA ILE A 5 1.56 3.59 2.85
C ILE A 5 1.51 2.44 1.86
N VAL A 6 2.64 1.78 1.67
CA VAL A 6 2.77 0.63 0.75
C VAL A 6 3.27 -0.58 1.52
N PRO A 7 2.71 -1.78 1.35
CA PRO A 7 3.28 -3.00 1.95
C PRO A 7 4.74 -3.19 1.50
N SER A 8 5.67 -3.35 2.44
CA SER A 8 7.11 -3.49 2.16
C SER A 8 7.69 -4.88 2.43
N GLY A 9 6.86 -5.88 2.79
CA GLY A 9 7.32 -7.26 2.97
C GLY A 9 6.21 -8.32 2.96
N VAL A 10 6.62 -9.59 2.84
CA VAL A 10 5.76 -10.80 2.89
C VAL A 10 5.49 -11.30 4.33
N GLY A 11 5.84 -10.49 5.34
CA GLY A 11 5.75 -10.81 6.76
C GLY A 11 4.32 -10.78 7.29
N CYS A 12 3.44 -11.56 6.67
CA CYS A 12 2.07 -11.73 7.11
C CYS A 12 2.05 -12.48 8.43
N THR A 13 1.63 -11.79 9.49
CA THR A 13 1.31 -12.44 10.76
C THR A 13 0.05 -13.29 10.60
N SER A 14 -0.17 -14.26 11.49
CA SER A 14 -1.38 -15.11 11.48
C SER A 14 -2.69 -14.31 11.68
N THR A 15 -2.60 -13.05 12.07
CA THR A 15 -3.73 -12.12 12.25
C THR A 15 -3.93 -11.18 11.05
N GLY A 16 -3.15 -11.32 9.98
CA GLY A 16 -3.23 -10.48 8.78
C GLY A 16 -2.50 -9.14 8.89
N SER A 17 -1.78 -8.90 10.00
CA SER A 17 -0.94 -7.70 10.12
C SER A 17 0.33 -7.85 9.27
N TYR A 18 0.81 -6.74 8.72
CA TYR A 18 1.92 -6.69 7.77
C TYR A 18 2.84 -5.49 8.04
N ARG A 19 4.00 -5.49 7.37
CA ARG A 19 4.91 -4.35 7.33
C ARG A 19 4.58 -3.42 6.17
N GLY A 20 4.31 -2.16 6.48
CA GLY A 20 4.20 -1.07 5.52
C GLY A 20 5.39 -0.11 5.56
N LYS A 21 5.70 0.50 4.42
CA LYS A 21 6.54 1.69 4.31
C LYS A 21 5.65 2.91 4.13
N VAL A 22 5.73 3.84 5.07
CA VAL A 22 5.04 5.14 5.01
C VAL A 22 5.97 6.13 4.33
N SER A 23 5.48 6.85 3.33
CA SER A 23 6.26 7.87 2.61
C SER A 23 5.49 9.19 2.58
N TRP A 24 6.18 10.30 2.74
CA TRP A 24 5.61 11.65 2.73
C TRP A 24 6.42 12.61 1.88
N GLU A 25 5.71 13.54 1.25
CA GLU A 25 6.28 14.68 0.55
C GLU A 25 5.37 15.89 0.75
N VAL A 26 5.82 16.82 1.57
CA VAL A 26 5.15 18.08 1.88
C VAL A 26 5.90 19.21 1.17
N PRO A 27 5.19 20.13 0.50
CA PRO A 27 5.78 21.38 0.04
C PRO A 27 6.51 22.09 1.19
N GLY A 28 7.81 22.35 1.02
CA GLY A 28 8.62 23.00 2.06
C GLY A 28 8.15 24.43 2.40
N SER A 29 7.32 25.04 1.56
CA SER A 29 6.64 26.31 1.85
C SER A 29 5.54 26.20 2.91
N MET A 30 5.03 24.99 3.19
CA MET A 30 4.06 24.74 4.26
C MET A 30 4.76 24.39 5.56
N THR A 31 5.53 23.30 5.57
CA THR A 31 6.33 22.89 6.72
C THR A 31 7.48 21.99 6.29
N SER A 32 8.56 22.02 7.07
CA SER A 32 9.60 21.00 7.04
C SER A 32 9.53 20.05 8.23
N LYS A 33 8.74 20.36 9.27
CA LYS A 33 8.68 19.54 10.48
C LYS A 33 7.35 18.80 10.53
N VAL A 34 7.42 17.50 10.31
CA VAL A 34 6.24 16.64 10.25
C VAL A 34 6.24 15.61 11.37
N GLU A 35 5.05 15.24 11.80
CA GLU A 35 4.81 14.10 12.68
C GLU A 35 3.75 13.21 12.05
N ILE A 36 4.04 11.91 12.05
CA ILE A 36 3.07 10.90 11.66
C ILE A 36 2.55 10.26 12.94
N GLN A 37 1.24 10.27 13.10
CA GLN A 37 0.53 9.62 14.19
C GLN A 37 -0.32 8.48 13.66
N VAL A 38 -0.57 7.48 14.49
CA VAL A 38 -1.36 6.29 14.14
C VAL A 38 -2.44 6.03 15.19
N GLY A 39 -3.61 5.56 14.73
CA GLY A 39 -4.76 5.24 15.57
C GLY A 39 -5.92 6.25 15.44
N GLU A 40 -7.13 5.83 15.80
CA GLU A 40 -8.34 6.65 15.67
C GLU A 40 -8.56 7.58 16.87
N GLN A 41 -8.59 7.04 18.08
CA GLN A 41 -8.88 7.80 19.31
C GLN A 41 -7.61 8.19 20.08
N GLU A 42 -6.71 7.22 20.30
CA GLU A 42 -5.44 7.44 20.97
C GLU A 42 -4.33 7.52 19.91
N ARG A 43 -4.17 8.70 19.30
CA ARG A 43 -3.16 8.94 18.26
C ARG A 43 -1.76 8.83 18.86
N GLN A 44 -1.09 7.72 18.59
CA GLN A 44 0.29 7.48 19.03
C GLN A 44 1.26 8.03 17.99
N VAL A 45 2.38 8.58 18.44
CA VAL A 45 3.44 9.05 17.54
C VAL A 45 4.14 7.85 16.92
N PHE A 46 3.97 7.69 15.60
CA PHE A 46 4.69 6.69 14.82
C PHE A 46 6.07 7.21 14.41
N ALA A 47 6.14 8.40 13.84
CA ALA A 47 7.39 8.96 13.33
C ALA A 47 7.43 10.49 13.43
N ARG A 48 8.64 11.04 13.53
CA ARG A 48 8.91 12.48 13.50
C ARG A 48 10.04 12.77 12.55
N SER A 49 9.86 13.79 11.71
CA SER A 49 10.91 14.28 10.83
C SER A 49 11.03 15.81 10.90
N ASN A 50 12.23 16.31 10.62
CA ASN A 50 12.49 17.72 10.34
C ASN A 50 12.71 17.95 8.84
N GLU A 51 12.38 16.95 8.02
CA GLU A 51 12.42 17.01 6.56
C GLU A 51 10.99 16.93 6.00
N SER A 52 10.73 17.75 4.98
CA SER A 52 9.44 17.78 4.31
C SER A 52 9.23 16.57 3.39
N VAL A 53 10.28 15.82 3.08
CA VAL A 53 10.24 14.61 2.27
C VAL A 53 10.92 13.49 3.04
N GLY A 54 10.34 12.29 3.05
CA GLY A 54 10.95 11.16 3.72
C GLY A 54 10.10 9.90 3.67
N SER A 55 10.62 8.84 4.28
CA SER A 55 9.90 7.59 4.45
C SER A 55 10.35 6.87 5.71
N GLU A 56 9.45 6.13 6.34
CA GLU A 56 9.71 5.34 7.53
C GLU A 56 9.06 3.96 7.39
N GLU A 57 9.76 2.92 7.85
CA GLU A 57 9.19 1.58 7.90
C GLU A 57 8.41 1.37 9.19
N THR A 58 7.23 0.79 9.06
CA THR A 58 6.48 0.28 10.20
C THR A 58 7.08 -1.06 10.66
N GLY A 59 6.56 -1.59 11.76
CA GLY A 59 6.75 -3.00 12.12
C GLY A 59 5.62 -3.87 11.58
N ASP A 60 5.57 -5.12 12.02
CA ASP A 60 4.56 -6.10 11.59
C ASP A 60 3.24 -5.94 12.37
N TRP A 61 2.73 -4.71 12.43
CA TRP A 61 1.54 -4.31 13.20
C TRP A 61 0.52 -3.52 12.38
N VAL A 62 0.81 -3.23 11.11
CA VAL A 62 -0.16 -2.54 10.25
C VAL A 62 -1.26 -3.52 9.90
N SER A 63 -2.51 -3.09 10.08
CA SER A 63 -3.69 -3.84 9.68
C SER A 63 -4.56 -2.97 8.78
N LYS A 64 -5.37 -3.62 7.94
CA LYS A 64 -6.39 -2.94 7.14
C LYS A 64 -7.28 -2.07 8.03
N GLY A 65 -7.54 -0.83 7.61
CA GLY A 65 -8.37 0.11 8.37
C GLY A 65 -7.59 1.01 9.34
N LEU A 66 -6.29 0.75 9.56
CA LEU A 66 -5.49 1.56 10.46
C LEU A 66 -5.19 2.93 9.83
N VAL A 67 -5.58 4.00 10.52
CA VAL A 67 -5.39 5.37 10.02
C VAL A 67 -4.04 5.93 10.44
N PHE A 68 -3.30 6.41 9.44
CA PHE A 68 -2.08 7.19 9.59
C PHE A 68 -2.39 8.66 9.30
N VAL A 69 -1.85 9.54 10.12
CA VAL A 69 -2.16 10.96 10.06
C VAL A 69 -0.88 11.78 10.09
N LEU A 70 -0.67 12.59 9.06
CA LEU A 70 0.46 13.50 8.91
C LEU A 70 0.07 14.90 9.39
N ILE A 71 0.82 15.45 10.34
CA ILE A 71 0.60 16.79 10.89
C ILE A 71 1.85 17.66 10.79
N ASP A 72 1.66 18.97 10.75
CA ASP A 72 2.73 19.94 10.98
C ASP A 72 3.01 20.05 12.48
N ARG A 73 4.25 19.76 12.89
CA ARG A 73 4.65 19.78 14.30
C ARG A 73 4.71 21.16 14.92
N ASN A 74 4.75 22.22 14.12
CA ASN A 74 4.79 23.58 14.66
C ASN A 74 3.39 24.11 14.99
N THR A 75 2.39 23.69 14.23
CA THR A 75 1.02 24.25 14.27
C THR A 75 -0.03 23.24 14.69
N ASP A 76 0.33 21.95 14.80
CA ASP A 76 -0.57 20.81 14.97
C ASP A 76 -1.63 20.70 13.85
N MET A 77 -1.39 21.36 12.70
CA MET A 77 -2.30 21.33 11.57
C MET A 77 -2.28 19.95 10.89
N LEU A 78 -3.47 19.40 10.63
CA LEU A 78 -3.64 18.21 9.81
C LEU A 78 -3.25 18.50 8.36
N LEU A 79 -2.24 17.78 7.86
CA LEU A 79 -1.77 17.92 6.48
C LEU A 79 -2.39 16.85 5.59
N ALA A 80 -2.38 15.59 6.04
CA ALA A 80 -2.95 14.47 5.31
C ALA A 80 -3.35 13.33 6.26
N ALA A 81 -4.26 12.47 5.83
CA ALA A 81 -4.56 11.21 6.48
C ALA A 81 -4.72 10.12 5.41
N ILE A 82 -4.28 8.92 5.73
CA ILE A 82 -4.46 7.75 4.87
C ILE A 82 -4.85 6.55 5.71
N GLU A 83 -5.79 5.76 5.21
CA GLU A 83 -6.15 4.48 5.77
C GLU A 83 -5.26 3.40 5.15
N ALA A 84 -4.69 2.53 5.98
CA ALA A 84 -3.95 1.37 5.52
C ALA A 84 -4.90 0.42 4.78
N GLY A 85 -4.57 0.14 3.51
CA GLY A 85 -5.30 -0.83 2.69
C GLY A 85 -5.11 -2.28 3.16
N PRO A 86 -5.73 -3.26 2.48
CA PRO A 86 -5.37 -4.65 2.67
C PRO A 86 -3.88 -4.83 2.38
N GLY A 87 -3.16 -5.45 3.31
CA GLY A 87 -1.76 -5.82 3.06
C GLY A 87 -1.68 -6.88 1.95
N GLN A 88 -0.47 -7.31 1.60
CA GLN A 88 -0.26 -8.48 0.74
C GLN A 88 -0.73 -9.82 1.39
N CYS A 89 -1.37 -9.74 2.56
CA CYS A 89 -1.83 -10.86 3.37
C CYS A 89 -3.28 -11.24 3.08
N ASP A 90 -4.05 -10.37 2.39
CA ASP A 90 -5.41 -10.65 1.95
C ASP A 90 -5.47 -11.22 0.53
N ALA A 91 -4.37 -11.76 0.01
CA ALA A 91 -4.36 -12.36 -1.31
C ALA A 91 -5.23 -13.63 -1.35
N ALA A 92 -6.51 -13.46 -1.70
CA ALA A 92 -7.05 -14.25 -2.80
C ALA A 92 -6.05 -14.14 -3.98
N PRO A 93 -5.72 -15.24 -4.68
CA PRO A 93 -4.64 -15.25 -5.65
C PRO A 93 -4.90 -14.15 -6.68
N ALA A 94 -3.82 -13.47 -7.09
CA ALA A 94 -3.84 -12.46 -8.14
C ALA A 94 -4.52 -13.02 -9.41
N ALA A 95 -5.81 -12.75 -9.53
CA ALA A 95 -6.61 -12.90 -10.73
C ALA A 95 -7.41 -11.61 -10.78
N ASP A 96 -6.78 -10.56 -11.32
CA ASP A 96 -7.43 -9.39 -11.98
C ASP A 96 -6.35 -8.34 -12.37
N ALA A 97 -5.30 -8.83 -13.02
CA ALA A 97 -4.50 -8.13 -14.02
C ALA A 97 -4.10 -9.27 -14.97
N GLU A 98 -4.65 -9.46 -16.15
CA GLU A 98 -5.16 -8.52 -17.15
C GLU A 98 -6.33 -9.18 -17.88
N GLY A 99 -7.41 -8.43 -18.09
CA GLY A 99 -8.45 -8.82 -19.03
C GLY A 99 -7.91 -8.74 -20.47
N ASP A 100 -8.21 -9.80 -21.22
CA ASP A 100 -8.51 -9.83 -22.64
C ASP A 100 -7.40 -9.53 -23.67
N ALA A 101 -6.84 -10.61 -24.22
CA ALA A 101 -6.84 -10.83 -25.67
C ALA A 101 -6.73 -12.33 -26.01
N GLU A 102 -7.89 -12.99 -26.10
CA GLU A 102 -8.31 -13.86 -27.21
C GLU A 102 -7.30 -14.91 -27.71
N THR A 103 -7.44 -16.13 -27.20
CA THR A 103 -7.03 -17.35 -27.93
C THR A 103 -8.06 -17.62 -29.03
N GLY A 104 -7.80 -17.17 -30.25
CA GLY A 104 -8.25 -17.85 -31.47
C GLY A 104 -7.08 -18.68 -31.97
N GLY A 105 -7.13 -19.99 -32.05
CA GLY A 105 -8.19 -20.75 -32.71
C GLY A 105 -7.59 -21.34 -33.99
N ASP A 106 -6.68 -22.29 -33.77
CA ASP A 106 -6.12 -23.22 -34.75
C ASP A 106 -7.25 -23.78 -35.63
N SER A 107 -7.20 -23.47 -36.93
CA SER A 107 -8.12 -24.06 -37.90
C SER A 107 -7.69 -25.50 -38.15
N ALA A 108 -8.50 -26.40 -37.62
CA ALA A 108 -8.48 -27.82 -37.90
C ALA A 108 -8.72 -28.12 -39.39
N ASP A 109 -7.96 -29.08 -39.91
CA ASP A 109 -8.40 -30.02 -40.94
C ASP A 109 -7.54 -31.28 -40.70
N GLY A 110 -8.03 -32.35 -40.07
CA GLY A 110 -9.17 -33.13 -40.53
C GLY A 110 -8.68 -34.32 -41.37
N ALA A 111 -8.09 -35.34 -40.74
CA ALA A 111 -7.86 -36.64 -41.39
C ALA A 111 -9.21 -37.31 -41.73
N PRO A 112 -9.29 -38.23 -42.72
CA PRO A 112 -9.10 -39.64 -42.37
C PRO A 112 -8.54 -40.60 -43.46
N SER A 113 -7.95 -41.70 -42.95
CA SER A 113 -8.07 -43.13 -43.35
C SER A 113 -7.75 -43.70 -44.75
N GLU A 114 -6.76 -44.60 -44.74
CA GLU A 114 -6.75 -46.02 -45.20
C GLU A 114 -6.85 -46.43 -46.69
N GLY A 115 -5.85 -47.23 -47.12
CA GLY A 115 -6.05 -48.51 -47.85
C GLY A 115 -6.04 -48.51 -49.39
N GLU A 116 -4.96 -49.03 -49.98
CA GLU A 116 -4.88 -50.17 -50.94
C GLU A 116 -3.42 -50.42 -51.37
#